data_AF-A0A6N7XSW3-F1
#
_entry.id   AF-A0A6N7XSW3-F1
#
_cell.length_a   1.000
_cell.length_b   1.000
_cell.length_c   1.000
_cell.angle_alpha   90.00
_cell.angle_beta   90.00
_cell.angle_gamma   90.00
#
_symmetry.space_group_name_H-M   'P 1'
#
loop_
_entity.id
_entity.type
_entity.pdbx_description
1 polymer ?
#
loop_
_entity_poly.entity_id
_entity_poly.type
_entity_poly.pdbx_seq_one_letter_code
_entity_poly.pdbx_strand_id
1 'polypeptide(L)' 'MNQINECVYINPSKISLDWECFVLSKSDMELDGLPTELINTWMAQDIIEPFSIRNNEINFRTEDIKYALKIRNWYYEQ' A
#
# COMPACT_ATOMS: atom_id res chain seq x y z
N MET A 1 11.83 23.50 15.16
CA MET A 1 10.37 23.27 15.11
C MET A 1 10.19 21.79 14.91
N ASN A 2 9.64 21.08 15.90
CA ASN A 2 9.24 19.69 15.72
C ASN A 2 8.00 19.71 14.82
N GLN A 3 8.17 19.46 13.53
CA GLN A 3 7.04 19.12 12.67
C GLN A 3 6.43 17.85 13.27
N ILE A 4 5.24 17.98 13.86
CA ILE A 4 4.44 16.81 14.19
C ILE A 4 3.99 16.30 12.83
N ASN A 5 4.60 15.23 12.32
CA ASN A 5 4.18 14.64 11.05
C ASN A 5 2.70 14.28 11.20
N GLU A 6 1.86 14.93 10.40
CA GLU A 6 0.43 14.70 10.44
C GLU A 6 0.15 13.29 9.92
N CYS A 7 -0.73 12.59 10.62
CA CYS A 7 -1.15 11.25 10.22
C CYS A 7 -2.20 11.39 9.11
N VAL A 8 -1.92 10.80 7.95
CA VAL A 8 -2.82 10.82 6.79
C VAL A 8 -3.56 9.49 6.69
N TYR A 9 -4.89 9.57 6.71
CA TYR A 9 -5.78 8.42 6.56
C TYR A 9 -6.27 8.29 5.13
N ILE A 10 -6.24 7.05 4.62
CA ILE A 10 -6.78 6.69 3.31
C ILE A 10 -8.18 6.12 3.47
N ASN A 11 -9.10 6.58 2.63
CA ASN A 11 -10.43 6.00 2.49
C ASN A 11 -10.36 4.85 1.46
N PRO A 12 -10.47 3.57 1.87
CA PRO A 12 -10.34 2.45 0.94
C PRO A 12 -11.36 2.46 -0.19
N SER A 13 -12.53 3.08 0.01
CA SER A 13 -13.57 3.19 -1.02
C SER A 13 -13.20 4.14 -2.17
N LYS A 14 -12.09 4.89 -2.07
CA LYS A 14 -11.57 5.77 -3.13
C LYS A 14 -10.46 5.13 -3.97
N ILE A 15 -10.01 3.94 -3.61
CA ILE A 15 -8.92 3.22 -4.31
C ILE A 15 -9.51 2.49 -5.51
N SER A 16 -8.89 2.66 -6.69
CA SER A 16 -9.39 2.12 -7.97
C SER A 16 -8.80 0.77 -8.38
N LEU A 17 -8.07 0.11 -7.47
CA LEU A 17 -7.40 -1.17 -7.75
C LEU A 17 -8.37 -2.24 -8.24
N ASP A 18 -7.90 -3.06 -9.18
CA ASP A 18 -8.60 -4.29 -9.58
C ASP A 18 -8.52 -5.33 -8.45
N TRP A 19 -9.57 -5.37 -7.63
CA TRP A 19 -9.65 -6.27 -6.49
C TRP A 19 -9.91 -7.74 -6.86
N GLU A 20 -10.21 -8.05 -8.11
CA GLU A 20 -10.47 -9.41 -8.58
C GLU A 20 -9.22 -10.11 -9.10
N CYS A 21 -8.11 -9.39 -9.31
CA CYS A 21 -6.85 -9.98 -9.70
C CYS A 21 -6.17 -10.72 -8.52
N PHE A 22 -5.30 -11.67 -8.82
CA PHE A 22 -4.56 -12.43 -7.79
C PHE A 22 -3.36 -11.66 -7.22
N VAL A 23 -2.69 -10.86 -8.06
CA VAL A 23 -1.50 -10.09 -7.69
C VAL A 23 -1.61 -8.67 -8.21
N LEU A 24 -1.14 -7.73 -7.40
CA LEU A 24 -0.99 -6.32 -7.75
C LEU A 24 0.48 -5.97 -7.79
N SER A 25 0.87 -5.17 -8.78
CA SER A 25 2.20 -4.59 -8.81
C SER A 25 2.28 -3.38 -7.88
N LYS A 26 3.48 -3.04 -7.40
CA LYS A 26 3.68 -1.80 -6.63
C LYS A 26 3.27 -0.57 -7.44
N SER A 27 3.56 -0.53 -8.74
CA SER A 27 3.21 0.62 -9.56
C SER A 27 1.70 0.74 -9.77
N ASP A 28 0.99 -0.39 -9.95
CA ASP A 28 -0.48 -0.39 -10.04
C ASP A 28 -1.10 0.17 -8.76
N MET A 29 -0.59 -0.27 -7.59
CA MET A 29 -0.99 0.26 -6.29
C MET A 29 -0.84 1.78 -6.21
N GLU A 30 0.32 2.31 -6.63
CA GLU A 30 0.59 3.75 -6.64
C GLU A 30 -0.33 4.52 -7.60
N LEU A 31 -0.51 4.01 -8.82
CA LEU A 31 -1.36 4.63 -9.85
C LEU A 31 -2.84 4.64 -9.45
N ASP A 32 -3.32 3.61 -8.75
CA ASP A 32 -4.71 3.44 -8.36
C ASP A 32 -5.05 4.00 -6.96
N GLY A 33 -4.16 4.82 -6.40
CA GLY A 33 -4.46 5.68 -5.25
C GLY A 33 -3.98 5.17 -3.89
N LEU A 34 -3.06 4.21 -3.84
CA LEU A 34 -2.28 3.93 -2.62
C LEU A 34 -1.01 4.78 -2.59
N PRO A 35 -0.82 5.67 -1.60
CA PRO A 35 0.41 6.45 -1.51
C PRO A 35 1.64 5.57 -1.30
N THR A 36 2.74 5.91 -1.96
CA THR A 36 4.03 5.22 -1.81
C THR A 36 4.47 5.14 -0.35
N GLU A 37 4.24 6.17 0.45
CA GLU A 37 4.56 6.22 1.88
C GLU A 37 3.76 5.19 2.68
N LEU A 38 2.49 4.96 2.32
CA LEU A 38 1.66 3.94 2.95
C LEU A 38 2.17 2.53 2.62
N ILE A 39 2.48 2.29 1.34
CA ILE A 39 3.02 1.01 0.88
C ILE A 39 4.36 0.72 1.58
N ASN A 40 5.25 1.71 1.63
CA ASN A 40 6.54 1.60 2.30
C ASN A 40 6.37 1.40 3.81
N THR A 41 5.38 2.05 4.44
CA THR A 41 5.05 1.84 5.86
C THR A 41 4.62 0.40 6.12
N TRP A 42 3.79 -0.18 5.26
CA TRP A 42 3.39 -1.58 5.40
C TRP A 42 4.57 -2.53 5.25
N MET A 43 5.45 -2.29 4.28
CA MET A 43 6.65 -3.11 4.09
C MET A 43 7.61 -2.99 5.28
N ALA A 44 7.84 -1.79 5.80
CA ALA A 44 8.75 -1.56 6.93
C ALA A 44 8.25 -2.11 8.27
N GLN A 45 6.94 -2.36 8.38
CA GLN A 45 6.29 -2.92 9.56
C GLN A 45 5.91 -4.40 9.38
N ASP A 46 6.39 -5.05 8.31
CA ASP A 46 6.07 -6.44 7.98
C ASP A 46 4.54 -6.73 7.91
N ILE A 47 3.75 -5.72 7.52
CA ILE A 47 2.29 -5.85 7.31
C ILE A 47 2.00 -6.51 5.96
N ILE A 48 2.82 -6.21 4.95
CA ILE A 48 2.80 -6.87 3.65
C ILE A 48 4.21 -7.32 3.30
N GLU A 49 4.31 -8.42 2.56
CA GLU A 49 5.57 -8.96 2.06
C GLU A 49 5.54 -9.13 0.54
N PRO A 50 6.66 -8.91 -0.17
CA PRO A 50 6.76 -9.23 -1.59
C PRO A 50 6.36 -10.68 -1.89
N PHE A 51 5.39 -10.87 -2.78
CA PHE A 51 5.00 -12.20 -3.25
C PHE A 51 5.89 -12.67 -4.41
N SER A 52 6.23 -11.77 -5.34
CA SER A 52 7.16 -12.08 -6.43
C SER A 52 7.80 -10.82 -7.02
N ILE A 53 8.92 -11.00 -7.72
CA ILE A 53 9.57 -9.96 -8.51
C ILE A 53 9.53 -10.39 -9.97
N ARG A 54 8.92 -9.57 -10.84
CA ARG A 54 8.83 -9.81 -12.29
C ARG A 54 9.08 -8.49 -13.01
N ASN A 55 9.90 -8.50 -14.06
CA ASN A 55 10.24 -7.29 -14.83
C ASN A 55 10.75 -6.12 -13.97
N ASN A 56 11.56 -6.40 -12.94
CA ASN A 56 12.02 -5.43 -11.93
C ASN A 56 10.91 -4.79 -11.09
N GLU A 57 9.73 -5.39 -11.06
CA GLU A 57 8.58 -4.91 -10.32
C GLU A 57 8.21 -5.86 -9.19
N ILE A 58 7.98 -5.28 -8.01
CA ILE A 58 7.54 -6.00 -6.83
C ILE A 58 6.03 -6.20 -6.93
N ASN A 59 5.59 -7.44 -6.74
CA ASN A 59 4.18 -7.81 -6.76
C ASN A 59 3.77 -8.34 -5.39
N PHE A 60 2.54 -8.03 -4.99
CA PHE A 60 1.92 -8.44 -3.73
C PHE A 60 0.66 -9.24 -4.03
N ARG A 61 0.25 -10.13 -3.12
CA ARG A 61 -1.07 -10.75 -3.23
C ARG A 61 -2.14 -9.71 -2.93
N THR A 62 -3.17 -9.66 -3.76
CA THR A 62 -4.27 -8.70 -3.60
C THR A 62 -4.97 -8.84 -2.25
N GLU A 63 -5.07 -10.06 -1.72
CA GLU A 63 -5.62 -10.34 -0.38
C GLU A 63 -4.80 -9.71 0.75
N ASP A 64 -3.47 -9.72 0.64
CA ASP A 64 -2.58 -9.12 1.64
C ASP A 64 -2.76 -7.59 1.66
N ILE A 65 -2.97 -6.96 0.49
CA ILE A 65 -3.26 -5.53 0.38
C ILE A 65 -4.64 -5.18 0.97
N LYS A 66 -5.68 -5.99 0.70
CA LYS A 66 -7.01 -5.82 1.30
C LYS A 66 -6.93 -5.92 2.84
N TYR A 67 -6.15 -6.86 3.35
CA TYR A 67 -5.95 -7.02 4.79
C TYR A 67 -5.22 -5.83 5.39
N ALA A 68 -4.13 -5.39 4.77
CA ALA A 68 -3.36 -4.22 5.20
C ALA A 68 -4.22 -2.95 5.29
N LEU A 69 -5.06 -2.70 4.28
CA LEU A 69 -6.03 -1.59 4.29
C LEU A 69 -7.03 -1.67 5.46
N LYS A 70 -7.43 -2.88 5.87
CA LYS A 70 -8.36 -3.04 6.99
C LYS A 70 -7.73 -2.72 8.33
N ILE A 71 -6.44 -3.03 8.52
CA ILE A 71 -5.76 -2.92 9.81
C ILE A 71 -4.91 -1.64 9.96
N ARG A 72 -4.47 -1.06 8.83
CA ARG A 72 -3.51 0.06 8.81
C ARG A 72 -3.69 0.93 7.56
N ASN A 73 -4.81 1.64 7.42
CA ASN A 73 -5.06 2.55 6.28
C ASN A 73 -4.45 3.96 6.46
N TRP A 74 -3.34 4.11 7.18
CA TRP A 74 -2.76 5.41 7.45
C TRP A 74 -1.24 5.40 7.51
N TYR A 75 -0.64 6.55 7.20
CA TYR A 75 0.80 6.77 7.15
C TYR A 75 1.15 8.18 7.64
N TYR A 76 2.45 8.46 7.78
CA TYR A 76 2.96 9.80 8.03
C TYR A 76 3.57 10.36 6.75
N GLU A 77 3.19 11.58 6.36
CA GLU A 77 3.91 12.30 5.30
C GLU A 77 5.35 12.57 5.75
N GLN A 78 6.32 12.38 4.84
CA GLN A 78 7.74 12.65 5.06
C GLN A 78 8.18 13.88 4.28
#